data_AF-U2K699-F1
#
_entry.id   AF-U2K699-F1
#
_cell.length_a   1.000
_cell.length_b   1.000
_cell.length_c   1.000
_cell.angle_alpha   90.00
_cell.angle_beta   90.00
_cell.angle_gamma   90.00
#
_symmetry.space_group_name_H-M   'P 1'
#
loop_
_entity.id
_entity.type
_entity.pdbx_description
1 polymer ?
#
loop_
_entity_poly.entity_id
_entity_poly.type
_entity_poly.pdbx_seq_one_letter_code
_entity_poly.pdbx_strand_id
1 'polypeptide(L)'
;KTIVIDTAIENINLCKYFTIVCKDPTPICDFIHTELGRSATLFTAEGTYSGQEEYIVLTVMKRSQAVQLRNYIKKVQPQAFMMITNSSEIIGKGFRNTI
;
A
#
# COMPACT_ATOMS: atom_id res chain seq x y z
N LYS A 1 27.83 -11.78 -18.80
CA LYS A 1 26.37 -11.62 -19.02
C LYS A 1 25.65 -12.19 -17.79
N THR A 2 25.53 -11.41 -16.72
CA THR A 2 24.89 -11.89 -15.46
C THR A 2 24.10 -10.78 -14.76
N ILE A 3 24.50 -9.52 -14.94
CA ILE A 3 23.87 -8.33 -14.33
C ILE A 3 22.35 -8.30 -14.55
N VAL A 4 21.87 -8.60 -15.77
CA VAL A 4 20.43 -8.57 -16.10
C VAL A 4 19.60 -9.64 -15.38
N ILE A 5 20.19 -10.79 -15.02
CA ILE A 5 19.48 -11.88 -14.34
C ILE A 5 19.32 -11.51 -12.86
N ASP A 6 20.39 -11.04 -12.22
CA ASP A 6 20.34 -10.60 -10.82
C ASP A 6 19.40 -9.42 -10.63
N THR A 7 19.40 -8.43 -11.54
CA THR A 7 18.46 -7.29 -11.46
C THR A 7 17.01 -7.71 -11.70
N ALA A 8 16.77 -8.76 -12.49
CA ALA A 8 15.42 -9.31 -12.68
C ALA A 8 14.94 -10.04 -11.42
N ILE A 9 15.81 -10.83 -10.77
CA ILE A 9 15.49 -11.55 -9.53
C ILE A 9 15.23 -10.58 -8.38
N GLU A 10 16.04 -9.54 -8.22
CA GLU A 10 15.82 -8.49 -7.22
C GLU A 10 14.51 -7.71 -7.48
N ASN A 11 14.11 -7.54 -8.75
CA ASN A 11 12.83 -6.90 -9.09
C ASN A 11 11.59 -7.77 -8.85
N ILE A 12 11.74 -9.10 -8.78
CA ILE A 12 10.62 -10.05 -8.73
C ILE A 12 9.95 -10.08 -7.34
N ASN A 13 10.67 -9.76 -6.26
CA ASN A 13 10.14 -9.85 -4.88
C ASN A 13 9.98 -8.51 -4.15
N LEU A 14 9.93 -7.38 -4.87
CA LEU A 14 9.71 -6.08 -4.23
C LEU A 14 8.25 -5.94 -3.78
N CYS A 15 8.03 -6.10 -2.48
CA CYS A 15 6.79 -5.72 -1.83
C CYS A 15 6.78 -4.22 -1.53
N LYS A 16 5.59 -3.63 -1.57
CA LYS A 16 5.36 -2.21 -1.27
C LYS A 16 4.55 -2.11 0.01
N TYR A 17 5.01 -1.25 0.90
CA TYR A 17 4.28 -0.81 2.08
C TYR A 17 3.68 0.57 1.77
N PHE A 18 2.37 0.68 1.94
CA PHE A 18 1.61 1.91 1.75
C PHE A 18 1.21 2.47 3.10
N THR A 19 1.45 3.77 3.28
CA THR A 19 0.80 4.60 4.28
C THR A 19 -0.02 5.64 3.53
N ILE A 20 -1.34 5.56 3.63
CA ILE A 20 -2.26 6.44 2.91
C ILE A 20 -2.98 7.30 3.95
N VAL A 21 -3.02 8.61 3.72
CA VAL A 21 -3.76 9.56 4.57
C VAL A 21 -4.94 10.11 3.78
N CYS A 22 -6.14 10.04 4.37
CA CYS A 22 -7.40 10.38 3.70
C CYS A 22 -8.51 10.75 4.69
N LYS A 23 -9.54 11.46 4.20
CA LYS A 23 -10.73 11.83 4.98
C LYS A 23 -11.80 10.75 5.05
N ASP A 24 -11.92 9.93 4.01
CA ASP A 24 -12.88 8.81 3.97
C ASP A 24 -12.14 7.53 3.57
N PRO A 25 -11.84 6.63 4.52
CA PRO A 25 -11.08 5.42 4.23
C PRO A 25 -11.92 4.35 3.52
N THR A 26 -13.25 4.45 3.51
CA THR A 26 -14.17 3.38 3.07
C THR A 26 -13.89 2.92 1.65
N PRO A 27 -13.83 3.80 0.63
CA PRO A 27 -13.64 3.37 -0.76
C PRO A 27 -12.26 2.73 -0.97
N ILE A 28 -11.26 3.17 -0.21
CA ILE A 28 -9.87 2.67 -0.28
C ILE A 28 -9.80 1.29 0.35
N CYS A 29 -10.34 1.13 1.56
CA CYS A 29 -10.41 -0.15 2.26
C CYS A 29 -11.17 -1.17 1.44
N ASP A 30 -12.34 -0.82 0.89
CA ASP A 30 -13.14 -1.74 0.10
C ASP A 30 -12.39 -2.22 -1.15
N PHE A 31 -11.73 -1.30 -1.88
CA PHE A 31 -10.92 -1.67 -3.03
C PHE A 31 -9.73 -2.58 -2.65
N ILE A 32 -9.09 -2.33 -1.51
CA ILE A 32 -8.00 -3.19 -1.01
C ILE A 32 -8.51 -4.62 -0.73
N HIS A 33 -9.68 -4.76 -0.11
CA HIS A 33 -10.24 -6.07 0.24
C HIS A 33 -10.80 -6.81 -0.98
N THR A 34 -11.58 -6.14 -1.81
CA THR A 34 -12.36 -6.76 -2.89
C THR A 34 -11.54 -6.95 -4.16
N GLU A 35 -10.90 -5.89 -4.66
CA GLU A 35 -10.21 -5.91 -5.95
C GLU A 35 -8.78 -6.44 -5.82
N LEU A 36 -8.09 -6.12 -4.72
CA LEU A 36 -6.70 -6.54 -4.52
C LEU A 36 -6.57 -7.84 -3.72
N GLY A 37 -7.63 -8.28 -3.03
CA GLY A 37 -7.57 -9.47 -2.16
C GLY A 37 -6.53 -9.33 -1.06
N ARG A 38 -6.39 -8.12 -0.49
CA ARG A 38 -5.43 -7.79 0.57
C ARG A 38 -6.17 -7.26 1.79
N SER A 39 -5.45 -7.21 2.91
CA SER A 39 -5.94 -6.56 4.13
C SER A 39 -5.31 -5.18 4.28
N ALA A 40 -5.99 -4.32 5.04
CA ALA A 40 -5.45 -3.06 5.50
C ALA A 40 -5.70 -2.88 6.99
N THR A 41 -4.86 -2.10 7.64
CA THR A 41 -5.05 -1.63 9.02
C THR A 41 -5.41 -0.16 8.99
N LEU A 42 -6.47 0.20 9.69
CA LEU A 42 -6.97 1.58 9.77
C LEU A 42 -6.60 2.21 11.11
N PHE A 43 -6.12 3.45 11.07
CA PHE A 43 -5.91 4.30 12.24
C PHE A 43 -6.74 5.58 12.08
N THR A 44 -7.34 6.03 13.17
CA THR A 44 -7.89 7.37 13.32
C THR A 44 -6.76 8.33 13.68
N ALA A 45 -6.70 9.46 13.00
CA ALA A 45 -5.69 10.50 13.18
C ALA A 45 -6.35 11.88 13.22
N GLU A 46 -5.60 12.89 13.64
CA GLU A 46 -6.05 14.28 13.63
C GLU A 46 -5.06 15.11 12.83
N GLY A 47 -5.56 15.88 11.87
CA GLY A 47 -4.76 16.80 11.08
C GLY A 47 -4.33 17.99 11.93
N THR A 48 -3.04 18.14 12.19
CA THR A 48 -2.54 19.24 13.04
C THR A 48 -2.75 20.64 12.45
N TYR A 49 -2.94 20.74 11.13
CA TYR A 49 -3.25 22.01 10.45
C TYR A 49 -4.75 22.30 10.40
N SER A 50 -5.58 21.30 10.12
CA SER A 50 -7.03 21.45 9.93
C SER A 50 -7.83 21.28 11.23
N GLY A 51 -7.28 20.59 12.23
CA GLY A 51 -8.00 20.10 13.42
C GLY A 51 -9.10 19.07 13.08
N GLN A 52 -9.09 18.52 11.87
CA GLN A 52 -10.10 17.58 11.41
C GLN A 52 -9.64 16.14 11.63
N GLU A 53 -10.62 15.27 11.88
CA GLU A 53 -10.40 13.83 11.87
C GLU A 53 -9.96 13.40 10.46
N GLU A 54 -8.86 12.66 10.42
CA GLU A 54 -8.26 12.08 9.23
C GLU A 54 -8.02 10.59 9.52
N TYR A 55 -7.80 9.82 8.46
CA TYR A 55 -7.59 8.38 8.57
C TYR A 55 -6.30 7.98 7.91
N ILE A 56 -5.58 7.06 8.57
CA ILE A 56 -4.36 6.46 8.03
C ILE A 56 -4.64 4.99 7.71
N VAL A 57 -4.52 4.63 6.43
CA VAL A 57 -4.65 3.25 5.95
C VAL A 57 -3.25 2.68 5.70
N LEU A 58 -2.91 1.62 6.43
CA LEU A 58 -1.69 0.86 6.24
C LEU A 58 -1.97 -0.43 5.49
N THR A 59 -1.21 -0.71 4.44
CA THR A 59 -1.35 -1.97 3.72
C THR A 59 -0.05 -2.37 3.04
N VAL A 60 0.08 -3.66 2.77
CA VAL A 60 1.23 -4.26 2.10
C VAL A 60 0.77 -5.04 0.89
N MET A 61 1.48 -4.90 -0.22
CA MET A 61 1.10 -5.57 -1.47
C MET A 61 2.26 -5.72 -2.45
N LYS A 62 2.04 -6.51 -3.50
CA LYS A 62 3.00 -6.66 -4.60
C LYS A 62 3.02 -5.41 -5.49
N ARG A 63 4.09 -5.23 -6.25
CA ARG A 63 4.27 -4.11 -7.18
C ARG A 63 3.10 -3.89 -8.15
N SER A 64 2.51 -4.94 -8.70
CA SER A 64 1.36 -4.82 -9.63
C SER A 64 0.11 -4.27 -8.93
N GLN A 65 -0.18 -4.75 -7.72
CA GLN A 65 -1.28 -4.27 -6.87
C GLN A 65 -1.04 -2.82 -6.43
N ALA A 66 0.21 -2.46 -6.14
CA ALA A 66 0.60 -1.08 -5.80
C ALA A 66 0.26 -0.07 -6.90
N VAL A 67 0.48 -0.45 -8.17
CA VAL A 67 0.12 0.40 -9.32
C VAL A 67 -1.39 0.56 -9.42
N GLN A 68 -2.16 -0.51 -9.23
CA GLN A 68 -3.62 -0.48 -9.24
C GLN A 68 -4.17 0.42 -8.12
N LEU A 69 -3.71 0.23 -6.89
CA LEU A 69 -4.14 1.03 -5.74
C LEU A 69 -3.83 2.52 -5.93
N ARG A 70 -2.62 2.85 -6.38
CA ARG A 70 -2.21 4.23 -6.64
C ARG A 70 -3.13 4.90 -7.67
N ASN A 71 -3.46 4.19 -8.75
CA ASN A 71 -4.32 4.74 -9.80
C ASN A 71 -5.75 4.90 -9.31
N TYR A 72 -6.25 3.94 -8.52
CA TYR A 72 -7.57 4.02 -7.91
C TYR A 72 -7.70 5.21 -6.96
N ILE A 73 -6.79 5.35 -5.98
CA ILE A 73 -6.83 6.44 -4.99
C ILE A 73 -6.78 7.80 -5.68
N LYS A 74 -5.92 7.98 -6.68
CA LYS A 74 -5.85 9.23 -7.46
C LYS A 74 -7.17 9.60 -8.15
N LYS A 75 -7.96 8.59 -8.54
CA LYS A 75 -9.26 8.79 -9.20
C LYS A 75 -10.36 9.12 -8.21
N VAL A 76 -10.41 8.43 -7.06
CA VAL A 76 -11.52 8.55 -6.11
C VAL A 76 -11.30 9.60 -5.03
N GLN A 77 -10.04 9.85 -4.63
CA GLN A 77 -9.67 10.82 -3.60
C GLN A 77 -8.44 11.64 -4.00
N PRO A 78 -8.62 12.69 -4.81
CA PRO A 78 -7.54 13.57 -5.23
C PRO A 78 -6.84 14.30 -4.06
N GLN A 79 -7.52 14.47 -2.93
CA GLN A 79 -7.00 15.12 -1.73
C GLN A 79 -6.21 14.16 -0.83
N ALA A 80 -6.30 12.85 -1.05
CA ALA A 80 -5.52 11.86 -0.30
C ALA A 80 -4.08 11.86 -0.80
N PHE A 81 -3.14 11.64 0.12
CA PHE A 81 -1.73 11.45 -0.23
C PHE A 81 -1.23 10.12 0.32
N MET A 82 -0.16 9.61 -0.28
CA MET A 82 0.38 8.30 0.02
C MET A 82 1.89 8.31 0.07
N MET A 83 2.43 7.63 1.06
CA MET A 83 3.83 7.28 1.15
C MET A 83 3.98 5.82 0.75
N ILE A 84 4.96 5.55 -0.12
CA ILE A 84 5.24 4.20 -0.64
C ILE A 84 6.67 3.85 -0.26
N THR A 85 6.81 2.86 0.61
CA THR A 85 8.10 2.34 1.03
C THR A 85 8.37 1.02 0.33
N ASN A 86 9.57 0.88 -0.22
CA ASN A 86 10.05 -0.39 -0.76
C ASN A 86 10.59 -1.22 0.41
N SER A 87 10.02 -2.40 0.64
CA SER A 87 10.59 -3.35 1.61
C SER A 87 11.36 -4.42 0.86
N SER A 88 12.55 -4.75 1.35
CA SER A 88 13.30 -5.92 0.90
C SER A 88 12.56 -7.21 1.23
N GLU A 89 11.89 -7.25 2.39
CA GLU A 89 11.14 -8.42 2.85
C GLU A 89 9.87 -8.03 3.62
N ILE A 90 8.84 -8.88 3.50
CA ILE A 90 7.64 -8.86 4.36
C ILE A 90 7.40 -10.31 4.78
N ILE A 91 7.31 -10.56 6.08
CA ILE A 91 7.26 -11.90 6.66
C ILE A 91 5.81 -12.22 7.05
N GLY A 92 5.34 -13.43 6.72
CA GLY A 92 4.01 -13.93 7.10
C GLY A 92 2.88 -13.55 6.13
N LYS A 93 1.64 -13.88 6.54
CA LYS A 93 0.35 -13.52 5.88
C LYS A 93 0.33 -13.66 4.35
N GLY A 94 0.97 -14.71 3.81
CA GLY A 94 0.99 -15.01 2.37
C GLY A 94 1.99 -14.20 1.54
N PHE A 95 2.93 -13.49 2.17
CA PHE A 95 4.07 -12.84 1.50
C PHE A 95 5.32 -13.72 1.51
N ARG A 96 5.62 -14.34 2.66
CA ARG A 96 6.69 -15.33 2.80
C ARG A 96 6.38 -16.25 3.98
N ASN A 97 6.45 -17.56 3.76
CA ASN A 97 6.33 -18.56 4.83
C ASN A 97 7.70 -18.70 5.49
N THR A 98 7.90 -18.02 6.61
CA THR A 98 9.03 -18.29 7.50
C THR A 98 8.50 -18.17 8.92
N ILE A 99 8.23 -19.33 9.51
CA ILE A 99 8.34 -19.59 10.95
C ILE A 99 9.34 -20.74 11.05
#